data_AF-E6PUZ5-F1
#
_entry.id   AF-E6PUZ5-F1
#
_cell.length_a   1.000
_cell.length_b   1.000
_cell.length_c   1.000
_cell.angle_alpha   90.00
_cell.angle_beta   90.00
_cell.angle_gamma   90.00
#
_symmetry.space_group_name_H-M   'P 1'
#
loop_
_entity.id
_entity.type
_entity.pdbx_description
1 polymer ?
#
loop_
_entity_poly.entity_id
_entity_poly.type
_entity_poly.pdbx_seq_one_letter_code
_entity_poly.pdbx_strand_id
1 'polypeptide(L)'
;MWQPTTAVTPPSATGKTYYVNGATGSNSNNGLSPSTAFATPQQAANVVQAGDTVLIAAGIYHSTIYPKVSGAAGKPITFGSDGSGPAIIDGSTPVTGWTQLSGTVWTAPINFTPIAVVVNNTPLKPSQSGVSGVTSGSGLWYASGGILTVDFGSTMGTANPSTADIVVPNNNGAQTVVYFYNNNYLTFNGLTVRGSGAGGIWGYGSNIIVSNCNLEFNGKAGVNFMAMQGNANANNQVLYSRVANNVLLNWPRGNNGFADAGGGWSGGLAFTNSLNGVARGNVVYDNGGEGIISYGSSPGTPTGGTLFEQNVAFDNWSVNMYFDNQPNDIARQNILFNHPMNTNDWLKPPSAGYPWNQLYKYSVGLMLADEYNSSGGSANLANTQVYPAGHPKLLHLWPVKLPQAGRSDYAYSAAVAMREAASFRR
;
A
#
# COMPACT_ATOMS: atom_id res chain seq x y z
N MET A 1 9.49 -17.03 -8.05
CA MET A 1 8.78 -16.73 -6.80
C MET A 1 9.68 -15.82 -5.98
N TRP A 2 9.24 -14.60 -5.67
CA TRP A 2 9.92 -13.77 -4.67
C TRP A 2 9.82 -14.51 -3.33
N GLN A 3 10.98 -14.83 -2.74
CA GLN A 3 11.09 -15.49 -1.45
C GLN A 3 11.66 -14.43 -0.51
N PRO A 4 10.86 -13.78 0.35
CA PRO A 4 11.40 -12.86 1.31
C PRO A 4 12.22 -13.66 2.31
N THR A 5 13.53 -13.56 2.24
CA THR A 5 14.33 -13.69 3.45
C THR A 5 14.04 -12.46 4.29
N THR A 6 13.63 -12.64 5.56
CA THR A 6 13.47 -11.53 6.50
C THR A 6 14.74 -10.69 6.50
N ALA A 7 14.65 -9.46 6.00
CA ALA A 7 15.81 -8.59 5.92
C ALA A 7 16.27 -8.22 7.33
N VAL A 8 17.55 -8.46 7.62
CA VAL A 8 18.15 -8.12 8.91
C VAL A 8 18.61 -6.68 8.88
N THR A 9 18.22 -5.92 9.91
CA THR A 9 18.72 -4.56 10.11
C THR A 9 19.96 -4.62 11.01
N PRO A 10 21.10 -4.04 10.60
CA PRO A 10 22.28 -4.00 11.46
C PRO A 10 22.04 -3.05 12.65
N PRO A 11 22.72 -3.25 13.79
CA PRO A 11 22.76 -2.27 14.87
C PRO A 11 23.24 -0.89 14.40
N SER A 12 22.90 0.16 15.14
CA SER A 12 23.31 1.51 14.80
C SER A 12 24.84 1.65 14.80
N ALA A 13 25.37 2.27 13.74
CA ALA A 13 26.77 2.69 13.65
C ALA A 13 26.99 4.16 14.06
N THR A 14 25.91 4.94 14.26
CA THR A 14 25.96 6.40 14.39
C THR A 14 25.22 6.95 15.62
N GLY A 15 24.56 6.08 16.38
CA GLY A 15 23.71 6.40 17.53
C GLY A 15 23.49 5.17 18.41
N LYS A 16 22.40 5.17 19.17
CA LYS A 16 22.01 4.05 20.03
C LYS A 16 21.29 2.97 19.24
N THR A 17 21.39 1.74 19.73
CA THR A 17 20.55 0.63 19.29
C THR A 17 19.50 0.35 20.35
N TYR A 18 18.23 0.41 19.96
CA TYR A 18 17.09 0.05 20.78
C TYR A 18 16.54 -1.31 20.34
N TYR A 19 16.04 -2.09 21.28
CA TYR A 19 15.46 -3.41 21.06
C TYR A 19 13.99 -3.39 21.43
N VAL A 20 13.17 -4.04 20.59
CA VAL A 20 11.73 -4.21 20.81
C VAL A 20 11.41 -5.70 20.73
N ASN A 21 10.70 -6.22 21.73
CA ASN A 21 10.21 -7.60 21.74
C ASN A 21 8.82 -7.63 22.40
N GLY A 22 7.80 -8.00 21.63
CA GLY A 22 6.41 -7.99 22.10
C GLY A 22 6.08 -9.08 23.12
N ALA A 23 6.86 -10.16 23.17
CA ALA A 23 6.62 -11.29 24.06
C ALA A 23 7.29 -11.11 25.44
N THR A 24 8.48 -10.49 25.48
CA THR A 24 9.29 -10.40 26.72
C THR A 24 9.63 -8.97 27.13
N GLY A 25 9.38 -7.97 26.29
CA GLY A 25 9.71 -6.58 26.55
C GLY A 25 8.74 -5.91 27.52
N SER A 26 9.14 -4.74 28.04
CA SER A 26 8.28 -3.83 28.80
C SER A 26 8.52 -2.40 28.36
N ASN A 27 7.46 -1.59 28.23
CA ASN A 27 7.61 -0.17 27.92
C ASN A 27 8.23 0.64 29.08
N SER A 28 8.38 0.06 30.28
CA SER A 28 9.14 0.63 31.38
C SER A 28 10.65 0.37 31.29
N ASN A 29 11.09 -0.52 30.40
CA ASN A 29 12.51 -0.78 30.21
C ASN A 29 13.20 0.37 29.46
N ASN A 30 14.53 0.35 29.39
CA ASN A 30 15.30 1.37 28.66
C ASN A 30 15.51 1.07 27.17
N GLY A 31 15.20 -0.14 26.72
CA GLY A 31 15.34 -0.58 25.33
C GLY A 31 16.78 -0.83 24.87
N LEU A 32 17.82 -0.69 25.70
CA LEU A 32 19.23 -0.67 25.23
C LEU A 32 19.88 -2.05 25.11
N SER A 33 19.15 -3.12 25.43
CA SER A 33 19.61 -4.50 25.26
C SER A 33 18.41 -5.42 25.01
N PRO A 34 18.62 -6.65 24.46
CA PRO A 34 17.53 -7.62 24.31
C PRO A 34 16.80 -7.96 25.62
N SER A 35 17.51 -8.04 26.75
CA SER A 35 16.91 -8.34 28.06
C SER A 35 16.14 -7.16 28.68
N THR A 36 16.41 -5.94 28.20
CA THR A 36 15.71 -4.71 28.59
C THR A 36 14.97 -4.09 27.40
N ALA A 37 14.48 -4.92 26.47
CA ALA A 37 13.75 -4.47 25.30
C ALA A 37 12.44 -3.75 25.67
N PHE A 38 12.02 -2.80 24.83
CA PHE A 38 10.67 -2.25 24.89
C PHE A 38 9.63 -3.30 24.46
N ALA A 39 8.39 -3.18 24.94
CA ALA A 39 7.30 -4.04 24.51
C ALA A 39 6.76 -3.63 23.13
N THR A 40 6.85 -2.34 22.77
CA THR A 40 6.20 -1.79 21.58
C THR A 40 7.15 -0.96 20.70
N PRO A 41 7.00 -1.02 19.37
CA PRO A 41 7.71 -0.15 18.44
C PRO A 41 7.45 1.34 18.70
N GLN A 42 6.21 1.71 19.05
CA GLN A 42 5.86 3.10 19.36
C GLN A 42 6.66 3.65 20.55
N GLN A 43 6.94 2.83 21.57
CA GLN A 43 7.75 3.28 22.70
C GLN A 43 9.19 3.60 22.27
N ALA A 44 9.78 2.82 21.38
CA ALA A 44 11.07 3.16 20.79
C ALA A 44 10.98 4.46 19.96
N ALA A 45 9.94 4.60 19.14
CA ALA A 45 9.71 5.81 18.32
C ALA A 45 9.57 7.10 19.15
N ASN A 46 9.18 6.99 20.43
CA ASN A 46 9.10 8.13 21.36
C ASN A 46 10.45 8.62 21.87
N VAL A 47 11.50 7.80 21.83
CA VAL A 47 12.79 8.09 22.49
C VAL A 47 13.97 8.23 21.53
N VAL A 48 13.86 7.70 20.32
CA VAL A 48 14.92 7.77 19.30
C VAL A 48 15.35 9.20 19.00
N GLN A 49 16.62 9.34 18.65
CA GLN A 49 17.28 10.54 18.16
C GLN A 49 17.97 10.25 16.82
N ALA A 50 18.42 11.29 16.13
CA ALA A 50 19.12 11.15 14.85
C ALA A 50 20.32 10.20 14.96
N GLY A 51 20.37 9.20 14.07
CA GLY A 51 21.41 8.17 14.03
C GLY A 51 21.04 6.88 14.77
N ASP A 52 19.96 6.86 15.54
CA ASP A 52 19.55 5.66 16.29
C ASP A 52 18.94 4.57 15.39
N THR A 53 19.01 3.33 15.85
CA THR A 53 18.37 2.17 15.20
C THR A 53 17.50 1.42 16.18
N VAL A 54 16.30 1.04 15.76
CA VAL A 54 15.35 0.20 16.50
C VAL A 54 15.29 -1.16 15.82
N LEU A 55 15.76 -2.19 16.53
CA LEU A 55 15.71 -3.59 16.12
C LEU A 55 14.47 -4.25 16.73
N ILE A 56 13.57 -4.71 15.87
CA ILE A 56 12.27 -5.27 16.25
C ILE A 56 12.31 -6.78 16.06
N ALA A 57 12.15 -7.52 17.15
CA ALA A 57 12.07 -8.98 17.15
C ALA A 57 10.80 -9.47 16.45
N ALA A 58 10.83 -10.73 16.01
CA ALA A 58 9.69 -11.38 15.40
C ALA A 58 8.44 -11.31 16.29
N GLY A 59 7.29 -11.04 15.67
CA GLY A 59 6.01 -10.95 16.37
C GLY A 59 5.00 -10.07 15.65
N ILE A 60 3.75 -10.16 16.11
CA ILE A 60 2.66 -9.25 15.71
C ILE A 60 2.52 -8.18 16.79
N TYR A 61 2.68 -6.93 16.38
CA TYR A 61 2.57 -5.76 17.23
C TYR A 61 1.33 -4.97 16.81
N HIS A 62 0.25 -5.07 17.59
CA HIS A 62 -0.91 -4.20 17.45
C HIS A 62 -0.56 -2.78 17.93
N SER A 63 0.13 -2.03 17.09
CA SER A 63 0.87 -0.83 17.44
C SER A 63 1.08 0.10 16.24
N THR A 64 1.78 1.20 16.47
CA THR A 64 2.14 2.20 15.47
C THR A 64 3.63 2.51 15.52
N ILE A 65 4.14 3.18 14.49
CA ILE A 65 5.46 3.83 14.52
C ILE A 65 5.29 5.27 14.07
N TYR A 66 5.18 6.18 15.05
CA TYR A 66 5.09 7.62 14.84
C TYR A 66 6.32 8.32 15.43
N PRO A 67 7.42 8.47 14.66
CA PRO A 67 8.60 9.18 15.12
C PRO A 67 8.29 10.67 15.31
N LYS A 68 8.80 11.25 16.40
CA LYS A 68 8.61 12.68 16.71
C LYS A 68 9.73 13.58 16.21
N VAL A 69 10.84 12.99 15.78
CA VAL A 69 12.06 13.69 15.38
C VAL A 69 12.56 13.20 14.02
N SER A 70 13.34 14.05 13.36
CA SER A 70 14.05 13.67 12.13
C SER A 70 15.37 12.96 12.45
N GLY A 71 15.84 12.13 11.53
CA GLY A 71 17.27 11.87 11.40
C GLY A 71 18.01 13.07 10.80
N ALA A 72 19.26 12.84 10.43
CA ALA A 72 20.06 13.80 9.68
C ALA A 72 20.81 13.10 8.54
N ALA A 73 21.35 13.88 7.60
CA ALA A 73 22.24 13.34 6.57
C ALA A 73 23.41 12.57 7.22
N GLY A 74 23.62 11.33 6.78
CA GLY A 74 24.62 10.42 7.37
C GLY A 74 24.26 9.86 8.76
N LYS A 75 23.13 10.26 9.35
CA LYS A 75 22.62 9.79 10.65
C LYS A 75 21.09 9.58 10.59
N PRO A 76 20.58 8.69 9.72
CA PRO A 76 19.16 8.41 9.65
C PRO A 76 18.68 7.73 10.93
N ILE A 77 17.38 7.83 11.22
CA ILE A 77 16.73 6.98 12.22
C ILE A 77 16.20 5.74 11.51
N THR A 78 16.57 4.57 12.00
CA THR A 78 16.18 3.30 11.37
C THR A 78 15.24 2.50 12.26
N PHE A 79 14.14 2.01 11.71
CA PHE A 79 13.29 0.99 12.33
C PHE A 79 13.31 -0.25 11.44
N GLY A 80 13.63 -1.41 11.99
CA GLY A 80 13.64 -2.61 11.18
C GLY A 80 13.69 -3.92 11.95
N SER A 81 13.50 -5.02 11.23
CA SER A 81 13.56 -6.37 11.82
C SER A 81 14.98 -6.68 12.32
N ASP A 82 15.06 -7.37 13.46
CA ASP A 82 16.32 -7.92 13.99
C ASP A 82 16.78 -9.20 13.29
N GLY A 83 15.98 -9.74 12.35
CA GLY A 83 16.26 -10.97 11.62
C GLY A 83 15.78 -12.27 12.27
N SER A 84 15.19 -12.23 13.46
CA SER A 84 14.64 -13.41 14.14
C SER A 84 13.37 -13.98 13.47
N GLY A 85 12.73 -13.19 12.60
CA GLY A 85 11.52 -13.53 11.88
C GLY A 85 10.70 -12.29 11.52
N PRO A 86 9.47 -12.45 10.99
CA PRO A 86 8.64 -11.32 10.59
C PRO A 86 8.32 -10.37 11.77
N ALA A 87 8.72 -9.11 11.64
CA ALA A 87 8.29 -8.03 12.50
C ALA A 87 7.05 -7.36 11.88
N ILE A 88 5.86 -7.73 12.37
CA ILE A 88 4.57 -7.31 11.81
C ILE A 88 4.01 -6.17 12.65
N ILE A 89 3.91 -4.98 12.07
CA ILE A 89 3.24 -3.84 12.68
C ILE A 89 1.81 -3.80 12.13
N ASP A 90 0.85 -4.11 13.01
CA ASP A 90 -0.55 -4.28 12.67
C ASP A 90 -1.38 -3.14 13.27
N GLY A 91 -2.00 -2.35 12.41
CA GLY A 91 -2.88 -1.26 12.84
C GLY A 91 -4.26 -1.72 13.27
N SER A 92 -4.65 -2.96 12.98
CA SER A 92 -6.00 -3.43 13.24
C SER A 92 -6.23 -3.66 14.73
N THR A 93 -7.43 -3.34 15.19
CA THR A 93 -7.88 -3.69 16.54
C THR A 93 -8.15 -5.19 16.58
N PRO A 94 -7.54 -5.96 17.51
CA PRO A 94 -7.82 -7.38 17.65
C PRO A 94 -9.31 -7.64 17.89
N VAL A 95 -9.93 -8.45 17.03
CA VAL A 95 -11.30 -8.93 17.25
C VAL A 95 -11.24 -10.17 18.12
N THR A 96 -11.86 -10.10 19.30
CA THR A 96 -11.86 -11.16 20.32
C THR A 96 -13.30 -11.54 20.69
N GLY A 97 -13.47 -12.61 21.47
CA GLY A 97 -14.80 -13.08 21.88
C GLY A 97 -15.56 -13.84 20.79
N TRP A 98 -14.83 -14.49 19.87
CA TRP A 98 -15.43 -15.32 18.83
C TRP A 98 -16.26 -16.46 19.42
N THR A 99 -17.52 -16.56 18.99
CA THR A 99 -18.45 -17.64 19.32
C THR A 99 -18.91 -18.33 18.04
N GLN A 100 -18.85 -19.66 18.02
CA GLN A 100 -19.31 -20.42 16.86
C GLN A 100 -20.83 -20.32 16.76
N LEU A 101 -21.33 -19.90 15.59
CA LEU A 101 -22.76 -19.82 15.33
C LEU A 101 -23.28 -21.13 14.74
N SER A 102 -22.67 -21.60 13.65
CA SER A 102 -23.01 -22.88 13.00
C SER A 102 -21.94 -23.28 11.99
N GLY A 103 -21.60 -24.57 11.91
CA GLY A 103 -20.60 -25.07 10.95
C GLY A 103 -19.30 -24.27 11.02
N THR A 104 -18.94 -23.61 9.93
CA THR A 104 -17.74 -22.77 9.80
C THR A 104 -17.98 -21.27 10.03
N VAL A 105 -19.19 -20.89 10.47
CA VAL A 105 -19.61 -19.51 10.75
C VAL A 105 -19.44 -19.17 12.23
N TRP A 106 -18.80 -18.02 12.48
CA TRP A 106 -18.51 -17.50 13.81
C TRP A 106 -18.91 -16.03 13.91
N THR A 107 -19.21 -15.57 15.13
CA THR A 107 -19.53 -14.18 15.42
C THR A 107 -18.64 -13.60 16.52
N ALA A 108 -18.39 -12.30 16.49
CA ALA A 108 -17.69 -11.58 17.55
C ALA A 108 -18.24 -10.15 17.72
N PRO A 109 -18.20 -9.59 18.94
CA PRO A 109 -18.54 -8.18 19.15
C PRO A 109 -17.47 -7.26 18.55
N ILE A 110 -17.92 -6.18 17.92
CA ILE A 110 -17.08 -5.10 17.39
C ILE A 110 -17.71 -3.74 17.72
N ASN A 111 -16.88 -2.72 17.95
CA ASN A 111 -17.31 -1.35 18.23
C ASN A 111 -16.82 -0.35 17.17
N PHE A 112 -16.45 -0.84 16.00
CA PHE A 112 -15.99 -0.06 14.86
C PHE A 112 -16.57 -0.64 13.57
N THR A 113 -16.60 0.17 12.50
CA THR A 113 -17.01 -0.30 11.18
C THR A 113 -15.81 -0.92 10.47
N PRO A 114 -15.81 -2.23 10.14
CA PRO A 114 -14.73 -2.85 9.38
C PRO A 114 -14.83 -2.50 7.89
N ILE A 115 -13.68 -2.37 7.23
CA ILE A 115 -13.62 -2.23 5.76
C ILE A 115 -13.33 -3.56 5.05
N ALA A 116 -12.69 -4.48 5.76
CA ALA A 116 -12.34 -5.80 5.26
C ALA A 116 -12.16 -6.78 6.42
N VAL A 117 -12.21 -8.07 6.11
CA VAL A 117 -11.79 -9.16 6.98
C VAL A 117 -10.80 -10.00 6.19
N VAL A 118 -9.57 -10.11 6.69
CA VAL A 118 -8.51 -10.95 6.09
C VAL A 118 -8.22 -12.08 7.05
N VAL A 119 -8.16 -13.30 6.51
CA VAL A 119 -7.87 -14.52 7.28
C VAL A 119 -6.74 -15.26 6.60
N ASN A 120 -5.62 -15.49 7.32
CA ASN A 120 -4.44 -16.20 6.80
C ASN A 120 -4.03 -15.68 5.41
N ASN A 121 -3.83 -14.36 5.29
CA ASN A 121 -3.50 -13.65 4.05
C ASN A 121 -4.58 -13.66 2.95
N THR A 122 -5.80 -14.11 3.24
CA THR A 122 -6.91 -14.14 2.28
C THR A 122 -7.98 -13.11 2.65
N PRO A 123 -8.15 -12.03 1.89
CA PRO A 123 -9.28 -11.12 2.06
C PRO A 123 -10.59 -11.82 1.74
N LEU A 124 -11.47 -11.95 2.75
CA LEU A 124 -12.81 -12.51 2.59
C LEU A 124 -13.76 -11.47 2.01
N LYS A 125 -14.75 -11.92 1.25
CA LYS A 125 -15.71 -11.02 0.60
C LYS A 125 -16.85 -10.64 1.55
N PRO A 126 -17.32 -9.40 1.57
CA PRO A 126 -18.53 -9.06 2.30
C PRO A 126 -19.76 -9.68 1.63
N SER A 127 -20.71 -10.14 2.44
CA SER A 127 -22.00 -10.65 1.99
C SER A 127 -22.89 -9.50 1.50
N GLN A 128 -23.41 -9.62 0.27
CA GLN A 128 -24.40 -8.69 -0.29
C GLN A 128 -25.84 -8.99 0.15
N SER A 129 -26.09 -10.18 0.70
CA SER A 129 -27.41 -10.61 1.18
C SER A 129 -27.56 -10.39 2.69
N GLY A 130 -26.80 -9.45 3.26
CA GLY A 130 -26.72 -9.26 4.70
C GLY A 130 -26.13 -10.48 5.42
N VAL A 131 -26.43 -10.60 6.71
CA VAL A 131 -25.98 -11.75 7.53
C VAL A 131 -26.45 -13.10 6.97
N SER A 132 -27.59 -13.12 6.26
CA SER A 132 -28.14 -14.36 5.68
C SER A 132 -27.26 -14.99 4.60
N GLY A 133 -26.39 -14.21 3.95
CA GLY A 133 -25.42 -14.75 3.00
C GLY A 133 -24.19 -15.38 3.65
N VAL A 134 -23.95 -15.14 4.95
CA VAL A 134 -22.82 -15.74 5.67
C VAL A 134 -23.21 -17.14 6.15
N THR A 135 -23.04 -18.11 5.26
CA THR A 135 -23.35 -19.54 5.49
C THR A 135 -22.06 -20.36 5.52
N SER A 136 -22.12 -21.57 6.07
CA SER A 136 -20.94 -22.44 6.17
C SER A 136 -20.38 -22.76 4.78
N GLY A 137 -19.11 -22.44 4.56
CA GLY A 137 -18.41 -22.65 3.28
C GLY A 137 -18.57 -21.50 2.28
N SER A 138 -19.26 -20.41 2.62
CA SER A 138 -19.40 -19.24 1.75
C SER A 138 -18.12 -18.41 1.61
N GLY A 139 -17.23 -18.43 2.61
CA GLY A 139 -16.06 -17.56 2.71
C GLY A 139 -16.41 -16.07 2.78
N LEU A 140 -17.60 -15.75 3.31
CA LEU A 140 -18.12 -14.38 3.38
C LEU A 140 -18.07 -13.83 4.81
N TRP A 141 -18.14 -12.51 4.92
CA TRP A 141 -18.35 -11.83 6.21
C TRP A 141 -19.45 -10.79 6.12
N TYR A 142 -20.03 -10.40 7.25
CA TYR A 142 -21.00 -9.31 7.35
C TYR A 142 -20.93 -8.67 8.74
N ALA A 143 -21.04 -7.35 8.80
CA ALA A 143 -21.05 -6.60 10.05
C ALA A 143 -22.34 -5.80 10.18
N SER A 144 -23.06 -5.95 11.30
CA SER A 144 -24.26 -5.16 11.60
C SER A 144 -24.57 -5.19 13.08
N GLY A 145 -25.09 -4.09 13.62
CA GLY A 145 -25.52 -4.01 15.03
C GLY A 145 -24.41 -4.31 16.05
N GLY A 146 -23.15 -3.94 15.74
CA GLY A 146 -22.00 -4.22 16.61
C GLY A 146 -21.53 -5.68 16.63
N ILE A 147 -22.02 -6.50 15.69
CA ILE A 147 -21.61 -7.89 15.55
C ILE A 147 -20.95 -8.10 14.18
N LEU A 148 -19.77 -8.70 14.19
CA LEU A 148 -19.10 -9.21 13.01
C LEU A 148 -19.42 -10.70 12.89
N THR A 149 -19.96 -11.14 11.76
CA THR A 149 -20.21 -12.54 11.41
C THR A 149 -19.29 -12.93 10.27
N VAL A 150 -18.54 -14.01 10.40
CA VAL A 150 -17.54 -14.46 9.42
C VAL A 150 -17.69 -15.96 9.19
N ASP A 151 -17.68 -16.37 7.93
CA ASP A 151 -17.44 -17.76 7.55
C ASP A 151 -15.95 -17.99 7.30
N PHE A 152 -15.35 -18.83 8.12
CA PHE A 152 -13.93 -19.20 8.03
C PHE A 152 -13.69 -20.45 7.16
N GLY A 153 -14.75 -21.06 6.61
CA GLY A 153 -14.69 -22.37 5.97
C GLY A 153 -13.75 -22.46 4.76
N SER A 154 -13.60 -21.37 4.00
CA SER A 154 -12.72 -21.30 2.83
C SER A 154 -11.23 -21.16 3.16
N THR A 155 -10.90 -20.66 4.35
CA THR A 155 -9.52 -20.35 4.76
C THR A 155 -9.03 -21.25 5.89
N MET A 156 -9.95 -21.88 6.63
CA MET A 156 -9.65 -22.66 7.84
C MET A 156 -10.54 -23.89 8.04
N GLY A 157 -11.56 -24.12 7.20
CA GLY A 157 -12.53 -25.19 7.44
C GLY A 157 -13.27 -25.01 8.77
N THR A 158 -13.36 -26.07 9.57
CA THR A 158 -13.99 -26.07 10.91
C THR A 158 -13.04 -25.64 12.04
N ALA A 159 -11.84 -25.14 11.71
CA ALA A 159 -10.87 -24.75 12.73
C ALA A 159 -11.31 -23.48 13.50
N ASN A 160 -10.72 -23.29 14.69
CA ASN A 160 -11.06 -22.20 15.60
C ASN A 160 -10.38 -20.89 15.15
N PRO A 161 -11.11 -19.76 15.07
CA PRO A 161 -10.51 -18.46 14.74
C PRO A 161 -9.43 -17.98 15.73
N SER A 162 -9.34 -18.55 16.94
CA SER A 162 -8.27 -18.23 17.89
C SER A 162 -6.87 -18.64 17.42
N THR A 163 -6.76 -19.53 16.43
CA THR A 163 -5.48 -19.97 15.84
C THR A 163 -5.18 -19.27 14.51
N ALA A 164 -6.04 -18.34 14.11
CA ALA A 164 -5.99 -17.68 12.82
C ALA A 164 -5.24 -16.35 12.89
N ASP A 165 -4.58 -15.99 11.80
CA ASP A 165 -4.16 -14.62 11.60
C ASP A 165 -5.33 -13.83 11.00
N ILE A 166 -5.96 -12.98 11.83
CA ILE A 166 -7.16 -12.21 11.48
C ILE A 166 -6.80 -10.73 11.50
N VAL A 167 -6.95 -10.08 10.34
CA VAL A 167 -6.76 -8.63 10.19
C VAL A 167 -8.11 -8.01 9.84
N VAL A 168 -8.57 -7.08 10.67
CA VAL A 168 -9.83 -6.35 10.46
C VAL A 168 -9.56 -4.84 10.53
N PRO A 169 -9.14 -4.21 9.41
CA PRO A 169 -8.96 -2.78 9.38
C PRO A 169 -10.30 -2.07 9.58
N ASN A 170 -10.29 -0.97 10.32
CA ASN A 170 -11.49 -0.17 10.54
C ASN A 170 -11.67 0.89 9.44
N ASN A 171 -12.85 1.49 9.36
CA ASN A 171 -13.14 2.58 8.45
C ASN A 171 -12.76 3.94 9.07
N ASN A 172 -11.49 4.12 9.41
CA ASN A 172 -10.96 5.38 9.93
C ASN A 172 -9.84 5.90 9.03
N GLY A 173 -10.13 6.97 8.28
CA GLY A 173 -9.19 7.61 7.37
C GLY A 173 -7.95 8.24 8.03
N ALA A 174 -7.90 8.32 9.37
CA ALA A 174 -6.73 8.80 10.13
C ALA A 174 -5.89 7.66 10.74
N GLN A 175 -6.36 6.41 10.73
CA GLN A 175 -5.60 5.29 11.26
C GLN A 175 -4.51 4.92 10.25
N THR A 176 -3.29 5.41 10.44
CA THR A 176 -2.09 4.99 9.69
C THR A 176 -1.23 4.12 10.60
N VAL A 177 -0.48 3.15 10.09
CA VAL A 177 0.36 2.31 10.97
C VAL A 177 1.72 2.97 11.22
N VAL A 178 2.35 3.45 10.17
CA VAL A 178 3.60 4.21 10.23
C VAL A 178 3.33 5.60 9.67
N TYR A 179 3.43 6.61 10.53
CA TYR A 179 3.14 7.99 10.18
C TYR A 179 4.28 8.92 10.55
N PHE A 180 4.59 9.84 9.65
CA PHE A 180 5.57 10.90 9.89
C PHE A 180 5.08 12.21 9.29
N TYR A 181 5.33 13.31 9.99
CA TYR A 181 4.88 14.64 9.58
C TYR A 181 6.02 15.64 9.75
N ASN A 182 6.56 16.07 8.61
CA ASN A 182 7.75 16.89 8.51
C ASN A 182 8.98 16.25 9.19
N ASN A 183 9.04 14.92 9.23
CA ASN A 183 10.23 14.19 9.67
C ASN A 183 11.02 13.73 8.45
N ASN A 184 12.34 13.87 8.52
CA ASN A 184 13.25 13.56 7.42
C ASN A 184 14.26 12.48 7.83
N TYR A 185 14.91 11.84 6.87
CA TYR A 185 15.97 10.85 7.11
C TYR A 185 15.51 9.68 7.99
N LEU A 186 14.40 9.06 7.62
CA LEU A 186 13.87 7.86 8.28
C LEU A 186 14.08 6.65 7.37
N THR A 187 14.41 5.51 7.95
CA THR A 187 14.52 4.23 7.24
C THR A 187 13.64 3.19 7.90
N PHE A 188 12.84 2.49 7.10
CA PHE A 188 12.02 1.36 7.51
C PHE A 188 12.49 0.13 6.73
N ASN A 189 13.02 -0.88 7.43
CA ASN A 189 13.66 -2.02 6.79
C ASN A 189 13.11 -3.38 7.27
N GLY A 190 12.68 -4.24 6.35
CA GLY A 190 12.31 -5.62 6.70
C GLY A 190 11.03 -5.73 7.54
N LEU A 191 10.15 -4.72 7.50
CA LEU A 191 8.90 -4.71 8.26
C LEU A 191 7.74 -5.25 7.43
N THR A 192 6.78 -5.92 8.08
CA THR A 192 5.43 -6.06 7.54
C THR A 192 4.55 -4.97 8.13
N VAL A 193 3.82 -4.22 7.31
CA VAL A 193 2.94 -3.13 7.74
C VAL A 193 1.55 -3.36 7.16
N ARG A 194 0.56 -3.55 8.06
CA ARG A 194 -0.79 -3.96 7.67
C ARG A 194 -1.88 -3.48 8.61
N GLY A 195 -3.14 -3.73 8.26
CA GLY A 195 -4.28 -3.53 9.17
C GLY A 195 -4.70 -2.08 9.36
N SER A 196 -4.18 -1.18 8.52
CA SER A 196 -4.52 0.24 8.54
C SER A 196 -5.91 0.52 7.96
N GLY A 197 -6.71 1.37 8.60
CA GLY A 197 -7.90 1.97 8.00
C GLY A 197 -7.58 3.05 6.94
N ALA A 198 -6.35 3.55 6.95
CA ALA A 198 -5.80 4.47 5.95
C ALA A 198 -4.57 3.84 5.26
N GLY A 199 -3.45 4.55 5.17
CA GLY A 199 -2.21 4.03 4.58
C GLY A 199 -1.42 3.14 5.53
N GLY A 200 -0.66 2.19 4.99
CA GLY A 200 0.31 1.42 5.79
C GLY A 200 1.43 2.33 6.30
N ILE A 201 2.31 2.76 5.38
CA ILE A 201 3.32 3.79 5.61
C ILE A 201 2.89 5.07 4.90
N TRP A 202 2.65 6.14 5.64
CA TRP A 202 2.15 7.39 5.07
C TRP A 202 2.80 8.59 5.74
N GLY A 203 3.23 9.57 4.97
CA GLY A 203 3.73 10.79 5.62
C GLY A 203 4.24 11.88 4.71
N TYR A 204 4.69 12.93 5.37
CA TYR A 204 5.19 14.17 4.78
C TYR A 204 6.64 14.35 5.23
N GLY A 205 7.58 14.30 4.29
CA GLY A 205 9.00 14.36 4.61
C GLY A 205 9.88 13.97 3.45
N SER A 206 11.19 14.13 3.62
CA SER A 206 12.21 13.88 2.60
C SER A 206 13.29 12.92 3.09
N ASN A 207 13.95 12.26 2.14
CA ASN A 207 14.99 11.25 2.41
C ASN A 207 14.48 10.07 3.26
N ILE A 208 13.26 9.62 2.97
CA ILE A 208 12.65 8.44 3.58
C ILE A 208 12.99 7.21 2.74
N ILE A 209 13.41 6.13 3.39
CA ILE A 209 13.69 4.85 2.74
C ILE A 209 12.77 3.79 3.31
N VAL A 210 12.00 3.13 2.45
CA VAL A 210 11.25 1.91 2.76
C VAL A 210 11.90 0.78 1.98
N SER A 211 12.55 -0.17 2.66
CA SER A 211 13.32 -1.24 2.02
C SER A 211 12.97 -2.62 2.54
N ASN A 212 12.88 -3.60 1.63
CA ASN A 212 12.64 -5.00 1.98
C ASN A 212 11.35 -5.20 2.81
N CYS A 213 10.39 -4.30 2.70
CA CYS A 213 9.16 -4.34 3.47
C CYS A 213 8.07 -5.12 2.75
N ASN A 214 7.10 -5.59 3.52
CA ASN A 214 5.86 -6.16 3.04
C ASN A 214 4.70 -5.25 3.46
N LEU A 215 4.05 -4.60 2.51
CA LEU A 215 2.99 -3.64 2.76
C LEU A 215 1.69 -4.23 2.23
N GLU A 216 0.79 -4.62 3.14
CA GLU A 216 -0.38 -5.40 2.77
C GLU A 216 -1.60 -5.09 3.63
N PHE A 217 -2.79 -5.35 3.11
CA PHE A 217 -4.05 -5.27 3.86
C PHE A 217 -4.31 -3.92 4.54
N ASN A 218 -3.94 -2.83 3.87
CA ASN A 218 -4.22 -1.46 4.30
C ASN A 218 -5.43 -0.88 3.52
N GLY A 219 -6.18 0.01 4.15
CA GLY A 219 -7.38 0.62 3.59
C GLY A 219 -7.12 1.53 2.39
N LYS A 220 -5.96 2.18 2.35
CA LYS A 220 -5.44 3.01 1.25
C LYS A 220 -4.08 2.44 0.79
N ALA A 221 -3.15 3.29 0.34
CA ALA A 221 -1.81 2.87 -0.10
C ALA A 221 -1.10 1.96 0.92
N GLY A 222 -0.31 1.01 0.43
CA GLY A 222 0.70 0.35 1.26
C GLY A 222 1.77 1.35 1.69
N VAL A 223 2.22 2.20 0.75
CA VAL A 223 3.10 3.34 1.03
C VAL A 223 2.71 4.58 0.22
N ASN A 224 2.66 5.75 0.86
CA ASN A 224 2.49 7.03 0.19
C ASN A 224 3.41 8.12 0.78
N PHE A 225 4.22 8.73 -0.08
CA PHE A 225 4.96 9.95 0.24
C PHE A 225 4.22 11.17 -0.29
N MET A 226 3.78 12.05 0.61
CA MET A 226 2.98 13.22 0.26
C MET A 226 3.74 14.53 0.48
N ALA A 227 3.48 15.52 -0.38
CA ALA A 227 3.71 16.92 -0.07
C ALA A 227 2.40 17.64 0.27
N MET A 228 2.54 18.69 1.09
CA MET A 228 1.56 19.76 1.26
C MET A 228 2.30 21.08 1.12
N GLN A 229 1.59 22.17 0.83
CA GLN A 229 2.19 23.51 0.73
C GLN A 229 3.05 23.81 1.97
N GLY A 230 4.34 24.06 1.75
CA GLY A 230 5.32 24.35 2.81
C GLY A 230 6.09 23.15 3.38
N ASN A 231 5.77 21.91 3.00
CA ASN A 231 6.50 20.71 3.42
C ASN A 231 7.20 20.05 2.22
N ALA A 232 8.52 19.85 2.32
CA ALA A 232 9.30 19.18 1.28
C ALA A 232 9.03 17.67 1.25
N ASN A 233 8.83 17.14 0.04
CA ASN A 233 8.72 15.71 -0.26
C ASN A 233 9.72 15.36 -1.36
N ALA A 234 10.96 15.07 -0.98
CA ALA A 234 12.03 14.84 -1.94
C ALA A 234 12.91 13.63 -1.59
N ASN A 235 13.43 12.97 -2.63
CA ASN A 235 14.43 11.90 -2.53
C ASN A 235 13.95 10.70 -1.69
N ASN A 236 12.65 10.41 -1.72
CA ASN A 236 12.05 9.27 -1.03
C ASN A 236 12.17 8.01 -1.88
N GLN A 237 12.32 6.86 -1.23
CA GLN A 237 12.63 5.60 -1.92
C GLN A 237 11.82 4.43 -1.37
N VAL A 238 11.32 3.59 -2.28
CA VAL A 238 10.78 2.26 -1.98
C VAL A 238 11.62 1.23 -2.73
N LEU A 239 12.30 0.37 -1.99
CA LEU A 239 13.32 -0.54 -2.52
C LEU A 239 12.98 -1.99 -2.16
N TYR A 240 13.04 -2.89 -3.14
CA TYR A 240 13.00 -4.35 -2.92
C TYR A 240 11.82 -4.83 -2.06
N SER A 241 10.70 -4.11 -2.10
CA SER A 241 9.55 -4.33 -1.23
C SER A 241 8.40 -5.02 -1.97
N ARG A 242 7.55 -5.71 -1.21
CA ARG A 242 6.27 -6.23 -1.69
C ARG A 242 5.16 -5.28 -1.27
N VAL A 243 4.31 -4.89 -2.22
CA VAL A 243 3.19 -3.99 -1.97
C VAL A 243 1.93 -4.59 -2.59
N ALA A 244 1.12 -5.27 -1.78
CA ALA A 244 0.02 -6.06 -2.32
C ALA A 244 -1.24 -6.08 -1.46
N ASN A 245 -2.40 -6.27 -2.09
CA ASN A 245 -3.70 -6.34 -1.38
C ASN A 245 -3.98 -5.13 -0.48
N ASN A 246 -3.51 -3.94 -0.87
CA ASN A 246 -3.86 -2.68 -0.23
C ASN A 246 -5.06 -2.04 -0.94
N VAL A 247 -5.44 -0.85 -0.49
CA VAL A 247 -6.63 -0.13 -0.97
C VAL A 247 -7.89 -0.95 -0.68
N LEU A 248 -7.96 -1.55 0.52
CA LEU A 248 -9.09 -2.39 0.95
C LEU A 248 -10.38 -1.60 1.19
N LEU A 249 -10.35 -0.25 1.22
CA LEU A 249 -11.58 0.55 1.12
C LEU A 249 -12.35 0.26 -0.16
N ASN A 250 -11.63 -0.12 -1.21
CA ASN A 250 -12.21 -0.52 -2.48
C ASN A 250 -12.49 -2.02 -2.56
N TRP A 251 -12.46 -2.76 -1.44
CA TRP A 251 -12.71 -4.20 -1.41
C TRP A 251 -14.22 -4.52 -1.39
N PRO A 252 -14.71 -5.52 -2.14
CA PRO A 252 -14.02 -6.21 -3.24
C PRO A 252 -13.61 -5.26 -4.36
N ARG A 253 -12.43 -5.50 -4.96
CA ARG A 253 -11.73 -4.54 -5.84
C ARG A 253 -12.67 -3.83 -6.82
N GLY A 254 -12.50 -2.51 -6.93
CA GLY A 254 -13.34 -1.64 -7.75
C GLY A 254 -14.61 -1.15 -7.07
N ASN A 255 -14.84 -1.50 -5.80
CA ASN A 255 -15.98 -1.04 -5.03
C ASN A 255 -15.68 0.28 -4.31
N ASN A 256 -15.94 1.43 -4.94
CA ASN A 256 -15.84 2.74 -4.28
C ASN A 256 -16.98 3.02 -3.26
N GLY A 257 -17.66 1.98 -2.77
CA GLY A 257 -18.95 2.05 -2.07
C GLY A 257 -18.91 2.02 -0.54
N PHE A 258 -17.79 1.65 0.09
CA PHE A 258 -17.62 1.73 1.56
C PHE A 258 -17.10 3.11 2.03
N ALA A 259 -17.13 4.07 1.11
CA ALA A 259 -16.51 5.38 1.17
C ALA A 259 -17.34 6.43 1.93
N ASP A 260 -17.90 6.11 3.10
CA ASP A 260 -18.39 7.17 4.01
C ASP A 260 -17.21 8.05 4.51
N ALA A 261 -15.96 7.56 4.38
CA ALA A 261 -14.72 8.25 4.75
C ALA A 261 -14.00 8.99 3.60
N GLY A 262 -14.67 9.24 2.47
CA GLY A 262 -14.04 9.89 1.31
C GLY A 262 -13.10 8.95 0.56
N GLY A 263 -13.68 7.92 -0.05
CA GLY A 263 -12.99 6.95 -0.91
C GLY A 263 -12.22 7.65 -2.03
N GLY A 264 -11.02 7.14 -2.31
CA GLY A 264 -10.12 7.67 -3.32
C GLY A 264 -9.35 6.56 -4.02
N TRP A 265 -9.01 6.79 -5.28
CA TRP A 265 -8.18 5.90 -6.07
C TRP A 265 -6.71 6.10 -5.69
N SER A 266 -6.28 5.42 -4.63
CA SER A 266 -4.87 5.43 -4.21
C SER A 266 -4.07 4.43 -5.04
N GLY A 267 -2.81 4.74 -5.32
CA GLY A 267 -1.82 3.71 -5.67
C GLY A 267 -1.46 2.85 -4.46
N GLY A 268 -1.08 1.60 -4.70
CA GLY A 268 -0.46 0.75 -3.68
C GLY A 268 0.88 1.32 -3.22
N LEU A 269 1.69 1.80 -4.16
CA LEU A 269 2.96 2.50 -3.95
C LEU A 269 2.87 3.88 -4.61
N ALA A 270 2.84 4.95 -3.81
CA ALA A 270 2.55 6.28 -4.29
C ALA A 270 3.62 7.33 -3.94
N PHE A 271 3.94 8.16 -4.93
CA PHE A 271 4.67 9.42 -4.81
C PHE A 271 3.73 10.56 -5.15
N THR A 272 3.06 11.13 -4.14
CA THR A 272 2.12 12.24 -4.31
C THR A 272 2.82 13.58 -4.08
N ASN A 273 2.87 14.39 -5.13
CA ASN A 273 3.56 15.67 -5.16
C ASN A 273 5.03 15.56 -4.67
N SER A 274 5.73 14.53 -5.14
CA SER A 274 7.12 14.22 -4.74
C SER A 274 8.13 14.65 -5.80
N LEU A 275 9.35 14.97 -5.36
CA LEU A 275 10.49 15.29 -6.22
C LEU A 275 11.57 14.20 -6.08
N ASN A 276 12.09 13.70 -7.21
CA ASN A 276 13.19 12.73 -7.26
C ASN A 276 12.90 11.42 -6.49
N GLY A 277 11.67 10.91 -6.56
CA GLY A 277 11.31 9.63 -5.95
C GLY A 277 12.01 8.44 -6.62
N VAL A 278 12.18 7.33 -5.91
CA VAL A 278 12.69 6.07 -6.51
C VAL A 278 11.84 4.89 -6.06
N ALA A 279 11.20 4.20 -7.01
CA ALA A 279 10.71 2.84 -6.80
C ALA A 279 11.65 1.88 -7.53
N ARG A 280 12.40 1.04 -6.80
CA ARG A 280 13.31 0.07 -7.40
C ARG A 280 13.11 -1.35 -6.90
N GLY A 281 13.03 -2.31 -7.82
CA GLY A 281 13.09 -3.73 -7.47
C GLY A 281 11.86 -4.24 -6.70
N ASN A 282 10.74 -3.50 -6.74
CA ASN A 282 9.54 -3.85 -5.98
C ASN A 282 8.64 -4.83 -6.74
N VAL A 283 7.80 -5.54 -5.99
CA VAL A 283 6.71 -6.37 -6.55
C VAL A 283 5.37 -5.81 -6.06
N VAL A 284 4.57 -5.26 -6.98
CA VAL A 284 3.38 -4.45 -6.65
C VAL A 284 2.14 -5.00 -7.36
N TYR A 285 1.21 -5.59 -6.60
CA TYR A 285 0.12 -6.36 -7.21
C TYR A 285 -1.15 -6.47 -6.37
N ASP A 286 -2.26 -6.82 -7.00
CA ASP A 286 -3.55 -7.04 -6.33
C ASP A 286 -4.04 -5.89 -5.45
N ASN A 287 -3.55 -4.67 -5.66
CA ASN A 287 -4.07 -3.50 -4.94
C ASN A 287 -5.44 -3.11 -5.52
N GLY A 288 -6.37 -2.72 -4.65
CA GLY A 288 -7.74 -2.29 -5.00
C GLY A 288 -7.81 -0.92 -5.69
N GLY A 289 -6.66 -0.31 -5.99
CA GLY A 289 -6.52 0.93 -6.76
C GLY A 289 -5.45 0.76 -7.84
N GLU A 290 -4.55 1.72 -7.96
CA GLU A 290 -3.44 1.65 -8.89
C GLU A 290 -2.26 0.89 -8.26
N GLY A 291 -1.28 0.50 -9.07
CA GLY A 291 -0.05 -0.13 -8.63
C GLY A 291 0.96 0.91 -8.15
N ILE A 292 1.91 1.24 -9.01
CA ILE A 292 2.97 2.22 -8.75
C ILE A 292 2.58 3.55 -9.40
N ILE A 293 2.46 4.62 -8.62
CA ILE A 293 2.07 5.94 -9.11
C ILE A 293 3.02 7.06 -8.70
N SER A 294 3.29 7.95 -9.64
CA SER A 294 3.82 9.29 -9.43
C SER A 294 2.72 10.27 -9.81
N TYR A 295 2.26 11.09 -8.86
CA TYR A 295 1.07 11.94 -9.03
C TYR A 295 1.37 13.38 -8.67
N GLY A 296 1.06 14.33 -9.56
CA GLY A 296 1.21 15.77 -9.33
C GLY A 296 -0.14 16.49 -9.45
N SER A 297 -0.57 17.21 -8.42
CA SER A 297 -1.85 17.96 -8.49
C SER A 297 -1.87 19.26 -7.70
N SER A 298 -0.81 19.57 -6.97
CA SER A 298 -0.73 20.78 -6.14
C SER A 298 0.03 21.89 -6.88
N PRO A 299 -0.64 22.96 -7.37
CA PRO A 299 0.03 24.07 -8.03
C PRO A 299 1.12 24.69 -7.15
N GLY A 300 2.29 24.96 -7.73
CA GLY A 300 3.41 25.58 -7.01
C GLY A 300 4.18 24.64 -6.07
N THR A 301 3.80 23.37 -5.96
CA THR A 301 4.60 22.36 -5.26
C THR A 301 5.58 21.71 -6.24
N PRO A 302 6.89 21.67 -5.96
CA PRO A 302 7.85 20.99 -6.83
C PRO A 302 7.54 19.48 -6.94
N THR A 303 7.45 18.98 -8.16
CA THR A 303 7.13 17.57 -8.46
C THR A 303 7.97 17.05 -9.64
N GLY A 304 8.07 15.73 -9.76
CA GLY A 304 8.72 15.07 -10.89
C GLY A 304 10.11 14.51 -10.62
N GLY A 305 10.74 13.95 -11.64
CA GLY A 305 12.05 13.31 -11.54
C GLY A 305 12.00 11.92 -10.88
N THR A 306 10.82 11.33 -10.76
CA THR A 306 10.63 10.02 -10.15
C THR A 306 11.14 8.91 -11.06
N LEU A 307 11.95 8.00 -10.52
CA LEU A 307 12.50 6.83 -11.21
C LEU A 307 11.76 5.56 -10.79
N PHE A 308 11.07 4.94 -11.74
CA PHE A 308 10.55 3.58 -11.61
C PHE A 308 11.48 2.61 -12.36
N GLU A 309 12.22 1.79 -11.61
CA GLU A 309 13.24 0.90 -12.16
C GLU A 309 13.13 -0.54 -11.66
N GLN A 310 13.23 -1.53 -12.55
CA GLN A 310 13.33 -2.95 -12.16
C GLN A 310 12.16 -3.46 -11.30
N ASN A 311 11.00 -2.82 -11.38
CA ASN A 311 9.80 -3.26 -10.66
C ASN A 311 9.03 -4.30 -11.46
N VAL A 312 8.28 -5.14 -10.75
CA VAL A 312 7.28 -6.04 -11.30
C VAL A 312 5.92 -5.56 -10.79
N ALA A 313 5.01 -5.15 -11.69
CA ALA A 313 3.67 -4.75 -11.29
C ALA A 313 2.59 -5.42 -12.16
N PHE A 314 1.59 -6.00 -11.50
CA PHE A 314 0.56 -6.80 -12.17
C PHE A 314 -0.75 -6.83 -11.39
N ASP A 315 -1.87 -7.01 -12.09
CA ASP A 315 -3.21 -7.20 -11.52
C ASP A 315 -3.63 -6.17 -10.46
N ASN A 316 -3.06 -4.97 -10.52
CA ASN A 316 -3.63 -3.84 -9.81
C ASN A 316 -4.94 -3.46 -10.52
N TRP A 317 -5.92 -3.01 -9.73
CA TRP A 317 -7.29 -2.82 -10.23
C TRP A 317 -7.36 -1.85 -11.43
N SER A 318 -6.72 -0.68 -11.29
CA SER A 318 -6.65 0.34 -12.33
C SER A 318 -5.35 0.21 -13.12
N VAL A 319 -4.37 1.09 -12.94
CA VAL A 319 -3.12 1.04 -13.70
C VAL A 319 -2.04 0.32 -12.90
N ASN A 320 -1.23 -0.56 -13.50
CA ASN A 320 -0.07 -1.15 -12.82
C ASN A 320 1.05 -0.13 -12.58
N MET A 321 1.25 0.80 -13.52
CA MET A 321 2.23 1.88 -13.42
C MET A 321 1.69 3.18 -14.02
N TYR A 322 1.71 4.26 -13.27
CA TYR A 322 1.11 5.53 -13.70
C TYR A 322 2.05 6.71 -13.42
N PHE A 323 2.37 7.48 -14.45
CA PHE A 323 2.85 8.85 -14.32
C PHE A 323 1.69 9.80 -14.61
N ASP A 324 1.18 10.42 -13.55
CA ASP A 324 0.08 11.35 -13.57
C ASP A 324 0.59 12.76 -13.27
N ASN A 325 0.61 13.59 -14.31
CA ASN A 325 0.91 15.02 -14.22
C ASN A 325 2.24 15.36 -13.49
N GLN A 326 3.27 14.52 -13.69
CA GLN A 326 4.62 14.73 -13.19
C GLN A 326 5.67 14.75 -14.32
N PRO A 327 6.51 15.81 -14.41
CA PRO A 327 7.54 15.92 -15.43
C PRO A 327 8.84 15.19 -15.04
N ASN A 328 9.69 14.92 -16.02
CA ASN A 328 11.04 14.34 -15.86
C ASN A 328 11.05 12.93 -15.25
N ASP A 329 9.91 12.27 -15.18
CA ASP A 329 9.79 10.92 -14.64
C ASP A 329 10.41 9.89 -15.61
N ILE A 330 10.98 8.82 -15.07
CA ILE A 330 11.67 7.79 -15.86
C ILE A 330 11.15 6.42 -15.45
N ALA A 331 10.60 5.67 -16.41
CA ALA A 331 10.33 4.25 -16.25
C ALA A 331 11.37 3.45 -17.06
N ARG A 332 12.12 2.56 -16.42
CA ARG A 332 13.06 1.67 -17.13
C ARG A 332 13.15 0.28 -16.54
N GLN A 333 13.34 -0.73 -17.40
CA GLN A 333 13.59 -2.12 -16.97
C GLN A 333 12.47 -2.72 -16.08
N ASN A 334 11.24 -2.22 -16.17
CA ASN A 334 10.11 -2.77 -15.41
C ASN A 334 9.41 -3.90 -16.18
N ILE A 335 8.78 -4.83 -15.45
CA ILE A 335 7.93 -5.88 -15.99
C ILE A 335 6.48 -5.57 -15.58
N LEU A 336 5.62 -5.37 -16.57
CA LEU A 336 4.20 -5.03 -16.37
C LEU A 336 3.36 -6.04 -17.13
N PHE A 337 2.43 -6.73 -16.45
CA PHE A 337 1.57 -7.73 -17.09
C PHE A 337 0.27 -7.89 -16.32
N ASN A 338 -0.72 -8.50 -16.95
CA ASN A 338 -1.99 -8.85 -16.32
C ASN A 338 -2.27 -10.32 -16.55
N HIS A 339 -2.74 -11.02 -15.54
CA HIS A 339 -3.28 -12.35 -15.72
C HIS A 339 -4.66 -12.30 -16.39
N PRO A 340 -5.11 -13.41 -16.99
CA PRO A 340 -6.50 -13.54 -17.43
C PRO A 340 -7.46 -13.22 -16.29
N MET A 341 -8.55 -12.54 -16.64
CA MET A 341 -9.53 -12.15 -15.64
C MET A 341 -10.11 -13.37 -14.93
N ASN A 342 -9.97 -13.39 -13.60
CA ASN A 342 -10.62 -14.39 -12.76
C ASN A 342 -11.99 -13.87 -12.35
N THR A 343 -13.06 -14.44 -12.91
CA THR A 343 -14.44 -14.05 -12.58
C THR A 343 -14.83 -14.35 -11.12
N ASN A 344 -14.03 -15.16 -10.41
CA ASN A 344 -14.22 -15.41 -8.99
C ASN A 344 -13.61 -14.30 -8.12
N ASP A 345 -12.71 -13.46 -8.64
CA ASP A 345 -12.24 -12.26 -7.96
C ASP A 345 -13.33 -11.21 -8.14
N TRP A 346 -13.99 -10.83 -7.05
CA TRP A 346 -15.14 -9.94 -7.08
C TRP A 346 -14.72 -8.56 -7.60
N LEU A 347 -14.93 -8.35 -8.90
CA LEU A 347 -15.10 -7.01 -9.46
C LEU A 347 -16.52 -6.56 -9.10
N LYS A 348 -16.68 -5.31 -8.66
CA LYS A 348 -17.99 -4.70 -8.34
C LYS A 348 -19.08 -5.11 -9.36
N PRO A 349 -20.25 -5.62 -8.93
CA PRO A 349 -21.35 -5.89 -9.85
C PRO A 349 -21.79 -4.57 -10.55
N PRO A 350 -22.23 -4.66 -11.81
CA PRO A 350 -22.46 -3.52 -12.68
C PRO A 350 -23.48 -2.58 -12.02
N SER A 351 -23.07 -1.33 -11.84
CA SER A 351 -24.00 -0.23 -11.58
C SER A 351 -24.24 0.51 -12.87
N ALA A 352 -25.36 1.25 -12.97
CA ALA A 352 -25.70 2.07 -14.13
C ALA A 352 -24.57 3.00 -14.62
N GLY A 353 -23.61 3.37 -13.75
CA GLY A 353 -22.42 4.16 -14.11
C GLY A 353 -21.14 3.39 -14.48
N TYR A 354 -21.09 2.06 -14.32
CA TYR A 354 -19.92 1.21 -14.62
C TYR A 354 -20.38 -0.20 -15.05
N PRO A 355 -20.89 -0.39 -16.28
CA PRO A 355 -21.26 -1.71 -16.79
C PRO A 355 -20.04 -2.63 -16.93
N TRP A 356 -20.25 -3.95 -16.81
CA TRP A 356 -19.20 -4.98 -16.87
C TRP A 356 -18.21 -4.77 -18.04
N ASN A 357 -18.72 -4.47 -19.23
CA ASN A 357 -17.92 -4.24 -20.45
C ASN A 357 -16.96 -3.03 -20.39
N GLN A 358 -17.12 -2.14 -19.42
CA GLN A 358 -16.21 -1.04 -19.12
C GLN A 358 -15.25 -1.40 -17.99
N LEU A 359 -15.70 -2.08 -16.92
CA LEU A 359 -14.87 -2.51 -15.79
C LEU A 359 -13.72 -3.45 -16.19
N TYR A 360 -13.91 -4.30 -17.22
CA TYR A 360 -12.84 -5.16 -17.76
C TYR A 360 -11.71 -4.42 -18.48
N LYS A 361 -11.86 -3.12 -18.77
CA LYS A 361 -10.88 -2.36 -19.57
C LYS A 361 -9.77 -1.71 -18.75
N TYR A 362 -9.87 -1.70 -17.42
CA TYR A 362 -9.08 -0.78 -16.60
C TYR A 362 -7.72 -1.28 -16.15
N SER A 363 -7.41 -2.58 -16.22
CA SER A 363 -6.05 -3.02 -15.94
C SER A 363 -5.11 -2.60 -17.08
N VAL A 364 -4.54 -1.42 -16.94
CA VAL A 364 -3.59 -0.82 -17.87
C VAL A 364 -2.18 -1.11 -17.38
N GLY A 365 -1.28 -1.56 -18.27
CA GLY A 365 0.11 -1.80 -17.90
C GLY A 365 0.80 -0.51 -17.47
N LEU A 366 0.87 0.47 -18.37
CA LEU A 366 1.47 1.77 -18.15
C LEU A 366 0.54 2.88 -18.66
N MET A 367 0.30 3.90 -17.84
CA MET A 367 -0.44 5.11 -18.23
C MET A 367 0.46 6.34 -18.12
N LEU A 368 0.37 7.20 -19.13
CA LEU A 368 0.99 8.52 -19.21
C LEU A 368 -0.13 9.51 -19.59
N ALA A 369 -0.81 10.05 -18.59
CA ALA A 369 -1.99 10.90 -18.80
C ALA A 369 -2.19 11.82 -17.60
N ASP A 370 -3.12 12.75 -17.74
CA ASP A 370 -3.68 13.53 -16.64
C ASP A 370 -5.07 12.97 -16.35
N GLU A 371 -5.42 12.81 -15.07
CA GLU A 371 -6.77 12.43 -14.69
C GLU A 371 -7.75 13.58 -14.98
N TYR A 372 -8.85 13.30 -15.69
CA TYR A 372 -9.79 14.33 -16.12
C TYR A 372 -10.30 15.17 -14.92
N ASN A 373 -9.99 16.47 -14.95
CA ASN A 373 -10.28 17.47 -13.89
C ASN A 373 -9.43 17.41 -12.61
N SER A 374 -8.37 16.59 -12.53
CA SER A 374 -7.48 16.57 -11.34
C SER A 374 -6.56 17.80 -11.29
N SER A 375 -6.24 18.36 -12.46
CA SER A 375 -5.54 19.64 -12.60
C SER A 375 -6.34 20.57 -13.52
N GLY A 376 -6.63 21.80 -13.09
CA GLY A 376 -7.36 22.79 -13.91
C GLY A 376 -6.57 23.33 -15.12
N GLY A 377 -5.70 22.52 -15.73
CA GLY A 377 -4.70 22.91 -16.72
C GLY A 377 -4.33 21.82 -17.73
N SER A 378 -3.17 21.97 -18.40
CA SER A 378 -2.63 20.96 -19.33
C SER A 378 -1.72 19.98 -18.59
N ALA A 379 -1.78 18.69 -18.96
CA ALA A 379 -0.92 17.64 -18.42
C ALA A 379 0.57 18.03 -18.46
N ASN A 380 1.25 17.94 -17.31
CA ASN A 380 2.67 18.24 -17.14
C ASN A 380 3.51 16.96 -17.17
N LEU A 381 3.82 16.49 -18.38
CA LEU A 381 4.62 15.26 -18.62
C LEU A 381 5.94 15.57 -19.35
N ALA A 382 6.43 16.81 -19.23
CA ALA A 382 7.63 17.26 -19.94
C ALA A 382 8.83 16.38 -19.59
N ASN A 383 9.58 15.94 -20.61
CA ASN A 383 10.77 15.10 -20.47
C ASN A 383 10.56 13.73 -19.80
N THR A 384 9.32 13.27 -19.66
CA THR A 384 9.05 11.91 -19.15
C THR A 384 9.55 10.86 -20.14
N GLN A 385 10.29 9.86 -19.65
CA GLN A 385 10.99 8.86 -20.46
C GLN A 385 10.57 7.45 -20.08
N VAL A 386 10.37 6.61 -21.10
CA VAL A 386 10.04 5.20 -20.93
C VAL A 386 11.01 4.36 -21.75
N TYR A 387 11.77 3.52 -21.06
CA TYR A 387 12.74 2.58 -21.63
C TYR A 387 12.24 1.16 -21.42
N PRO A 388 11.67 0.51 -22.46
CA PRO A 388 11.28 -0.89 -22.40
C PRO A 388 12.48 -1.75 -21.99
N ALA A 389 12.26 -2.81 -21.20
CA ALA A 389 13.33 -3.76 -20.90
C ALA A 389 13.89 -4.31 -22.23
N GLY A 390 15.19 -4.11 -22.46
CA GLY A 390 15.88 -4.24 -23.74
C GLY A 390 15.99 -5.64 -24.34
N HIS A 391 14.89 -6.37 -24.46
CA HIS A 391 14.83 -7.58 -25.26
C HIS A 391 14.06 -7.29 -26.56
N PRO A 392 14.69 -7.34 -27.75
CA PRO A 392 14.07 -6.95 -29.02
C PRO A 392 12.82 -7.76 -29.41
N LYS A 393 12.56 -8.89 -28.72
CA LYS A 393 11.37 -9.73 -28.93
C LYS A 393 10.19 -9.46 -27.96
N LEU A 394 10.38 -8.69 -26.89
CA LEU A 394 9.33 -8.42 -25.89
C LEU A 394 8.54 -7.13 -26.14
N LEU A 395 8.95 -6.32 -27.13
CA LEU A 395 8.27 -5.07 -27.49
C LEU A 395 6.81 -5.27 -27.97
N HIS A 396 6.44 -6.47 -28.40
CA HIS A 396 5.11 -6.78 -28.94
C HIS A 396 4.04 -7.07 -27.87
N LEU A 397 4.42 -7.09 -26.58
CA LEU A 397 3.52 -7.44 -25.47
C LEU A 397 3.08 -6.25 -24.63
N TRP A 398 3.43 -5.02 -25.03
CA TRP A 398 2.90 -3.82 -24.38
C TRP A 398 1.62 -3.35 -25.08
N PRO A 399 0.43 -3.56 -24.48
CA PRO A 399 -0.72 -2.74 -24.79
C PRO A 399 -0.47 -1.37 -24.15
N VAL A 400 0.35 -0.52 -24.77
CA VAL A 400 0.30 0.92 -24.48
C VAL A 400 -1.03 1.40 -25.05
N LYS A 401 -2.07 1.39 -24.23
CA LYS A 401 -3.24 2.20 -24.51
C LYS A 401 -2.85 3.62 -24.11
N LEU A 402 -3.03 4.57 -25.02
CA LEU A 402 -3.16 5.99 -24.74
C LEU A 402 -4.67 6.33 -24.75
N PRO A 403 -5.52 5.79 -23.85
CA PRO A 403 -6.91 6.20 -23.86
C PRO A 403 -7.01 7.55 -23.15
N GLN A 404 -7.55 8.55 -23.84
CA GLN A 404 -8.24 9.65 -23.16
C GLN A 404 -9.31 9.03 -22.26
N ALA A 405 -9.17 9.17 -20.95
CA ALA A 405 -10.32 8.99 -20.07
C ALA A 405 -11.31 10.12 -20.37
N GLY A 406 -12.48 9.79 -20.93
CA GLY A 406 -13.67 10.64 -20.81
C GLY A 406 -14.18 11.43 -22.02
N ARG A 407 -13.61 11.36 -23.22
CA ARG A 407 -14.31 11.92 -24.40
C ARG A 407 -15.31 10.93 -24.98
N SER A 408 -16.61 11.15 -24.72
CA SER A 408 -17.54 11.16 -25.85
C SER A 408 -17.08 12.33 -26.71
N ASP A 409 -16.39 12.04 -27.81
CA ASP A 409 -16.49 12.76 -29.08
C ASP A 409 -15.34 12.32 -29.99
N TYR A 410 -15.74 11.60 -31.03
CA TYR A 410 -14.97 11.38 -32.25
C TYR A 410 -14.61 12.74 -32.87
N ALA A 411 -13.41 13.25 -32.60
CA ALA A 411 -12.78 14.25 -33.46
C ALA A 411 -11.25 14.17 -33.36
N TYR A 412 -10.67 13.56 -34.40
CA TYR A 412 -9.26 13.58 -34.76
C TYR A 412 -8.70 15.01 -34.75
N SER A 413 -7.79 15.35 -33.80
CA SER A 413 -6.73 16.36 -34.02
C SER A 413 -5.69 16.49 -32.88
N ALA A 414 -5.97 16.04 -31.65
CA ALA A 414 -5.01 16.18 -30.53
C ALA A 414 -4.02 15.01 -30.34
N ALA A 415 -4.30 13.84 -30.93
CA ALA A 415 -3.50 12.62 -30.77
C ALA A 415 -2.08 12.73 -31.39
N VAL A 416 -1.85 13.70 -32.29
CA VAL A 416 -0.55 13.93 -32.92
C VAL A 416 0.38 14.73 -31.98
N ALA A 417 -0.15 15.61 -31.13
CA ALA A 417 0.67 16.43 -30.23
C ALA A 417 1.28 15.64 -29.04
N MET A 418 0.59 14.62 -28.55
CA MET A 418 1.09 13.76 -27.45
C MET A 418 2.24 12.83 -27.89
N ARG A 419 2.44 12.67 -29.21
CA ARG A 419 3.57 11.92 -29.77
C ARG A 419 4.88 12.71 -29.78
N GLU A 420 4.83 14.05 -29.65
CA GLU A 420 6.01 14.91 -29.69
C GLU A 420 6.57 15.26 -28.29
N ALA A 421 5.76 15.15 -27.23
CA ALA A 421 6.18 15.48 -25.86
C ALA A 421 6.84 14.30 -25.09
N ALA A 422 6.51 13.05 -25.44
CA ALA A 422 7.09 11.85 -24.83
C ALA A 422 8.14 11.23 -25.77
N SER A 423 9.42 11.30 -25.40
CA SER A 423 10.46 10.67 -26.21
C SER A 423 10.51 9.16 -25.90
N PHE A 424 9.88 8.35 -26.76
CA PHE A 424 10.13 6.91 -26.80
C PHE A 424 11.48 6.69 -27.48
N ARG A 425 12.56 6.56 -26.70
CA ARG A 425 13.89 6.24 -27.23
C ARG A 425 14.11 4.73 -27.15
N ARG A 426 14.54 4.14 -28.27
CA ARG A 426 14.96 2.74 -28.37
C ARG A 426 16.27 2.51 -27.62
#